data_AF-A0A4S0JP45-F1
#
_entry.id   AF-A0A4S0JP45-F1
#
_cell.length_a   1.000
_cell.length_b   1.000
_cell.length_c   1.000
_cell.angle_alpha   90.00
_cell.angle_beta   90.00
_cell.angle_gamma   90.00
#
_symmetry.space_group_name_H-M   'P 1'
#
loop_
_entity.id
_entity.type
_entity.pdbx_description
1 polymer ?
#
loop_
_entity_poly.entity_id
_entity_poly.type
_entity_poly.pdbx_seq_one_letter_code
_entity_poly.pdbx_strand_id
1 'polypeptide(L)'
;SMWDRDTPSICVGLRGLVGEEITVKAADRDLHSGLYGGAAANPSRILAKVLADIHDKDGHITIPGFYDGVEETPSQVLKSWETLGETAETFLGPVGLSIPSGEKGRSVLELTWARPTAEF
;
A
#
# COMPACT_ATOMS: atom_id res chain seq x y z
N SER A 1 25.12 0.08 3.58
CA SER A 1 24.79 0.36 2.17
C SER A 1 25.23 1.79 1.86
N MET A 2 25.08 2.26 0.64
CA MET A 2 25.29 3.66 0.28
C MET A 2 23.95 4.24 -0.17
N TRP A 3 23.59 5.44 0.31
CA TRP A 3 22.44 6.19 -0.19
C TRP A 3 22.74 6.72 -1.60
N ASP A 4 23.89 7.38 -1.74
CA ASP A 4 24.46 7.85 -3.01
C ASP A 4 25.98 7.65 -3.02
N ARG A 5 26.72 8.27 -3.95
CA ARG A 5 28.18 8.13 -4.04
C ARG A 5 28.92 8.61 -2.78
N ASP A 6 28.41 9.64 -2.13
CA ASP A 6 29.10 10.39 -1.07
C ASP A 6 28.46 10.18 0.31
N THR A 7 27.27 9.58 0.37
CA THR A 7 26.45 9.41 1.57
C THR A 7 26.33 7.93 1.96
N PRO A 8 26.98 7.46 3.05
CA PRO A 8 26.80 6.10 3.54
C PRO A 8 25.43 5.94 4.23
N SER A 9 24.89 4.72 4.22
CA SER A 9 23.61 4.39 4.85
C SER A 9 23.67 3.16 5.74
N ILE A 10 22.92 3.21 6.85
CA ILE A 10 22.74 2.12 7.81
C ILE A 10 21.25 1.82 7.90
N CYS A 11 20.87 0.54 7.74
CA CYS A 11 19.50 0.10 7.97
C CYS A 11 19.25 -0.03 9.48
N VAL A 12 18.25 0.69 9.99
CA VAL A 12 17.91 0.71 11.43
C VAL A 12 16.59 0.00 11.75
N GLY A 13 15.83 -0.40 10.73
CA GLY A 13 14.54 -1.04 10.89
C GLY A 13 13.98 -1.57 9.57
N LEU A 14 13.06 -2.50 9.67
CA LEU A 14 12.30 -3.09 8.58
C LEU A 14 10.83 -3.17 9.00
N ARG A 15 9.92 -3.14 8.02
CA ARG A 15 8.50 -3.41 8.29
C ARG A 15 8.30 -4.85 8.75
N GLY A 16 7.36 -5.04 9.66
CA GLY A 16 6.75 -6.35 9.88
C GLY A 16 5.94 -6.78 8.66
N LEU A 17 5.59 -8.07 8.59
CA LEU A 17 4.76 -8.61 7.53
C LEU A 17 3.75 -9.59 8.13
N VAL A 18 2.49 -9.43 7.71
CA VAL A 18 1.41 -10.39 7.93
C VAL A 18 0.85 -10.70 6.54
N GLY A 19 0.74 -12.00 6.23
CA GLY A 19 0.12 -12.49 5.00
C GLY A 19 -1.11 -13.30 5.35
N GLU A 20 -2.21 -13.02 4.68
CA GLU A 20 -3.50 -13.67 4.89
C GLU A 20 -4.09 -14.15 3.57
N GLU A 21 -4.90 -15.21 3.61
CA GLU A 21 -5.62 -15.73 2.45
C GLU A 21 -7.12 -15.54 2.62
N ILE A 22 -7.76 -14.92 1.63
CA ILE A 22 -9.22 -14.71 1.62
C ILE A 22 -9.84 -15.60 0.54
N THR A 23 -10.66 -16.56 0.97
CA THR A 23 -11.45 -17.40 0.06
C THR A 23 -12.90 -16.91 0.00
N VAL A 24 -13.35 -16.54 -1.20
CA VAL A 24 -14.76 -16.19 -1.46
C VAL A 24 -15.44 -17.34 -2.22
N LYS A 25 -16.36 -18.04 -1.55
CA LYS A 25 -17.19 -19.09 -2.17
C LYS A 25 -18.62 -18.60 -2.34
N ALA A 26 -19.16 -18.74 -3.56
CA ALA A 26 -20.52 -18.31 -3.90
C ALA A 26 -21.43 -19.48 -4.30
N ALA A 27 -21.09 -20.21 -5.37
CA ALA A 27 -21.84 -21.37 -5.85
C ALA A 27 -21.17 -22.68 -5.45
N ASP A 28 -21.88 -23.80 -5.61
CA ASP A 28 -21.37 -25.16 -5.41
C ASP A 28 -20.60 -25.70 -6.64
N ARG A 29 -20.64 -24.99 -7.76
CA ARG A 29 -20.03 -25.31 -9.06
C ARG A 29 -19.84 -24.06 -9.92
N ASP A 30 -19.13 -24.20 -11.03
CA ASP A 30 -19.01 -23.14 -12.04
C ASP A 30 -20.33 -22.89 -12.78
N LEU A 31 -20.63 -21.62 -13.06
CA LEU A 31 -21.90 -21.21 -13.67
C LEU A 31 -21.68 -20.56 -15.04
N HIS A 32 -22.54 -20.91 -16.00
CA HIS A 32 -22.58 -20.26 -17.31
C HIS A 32 -23.10 -18.82 -17.16
N SER A 33 -22.27 -17.81 -17.47
CA SER A 33 -22.61 -16.40 -17.26
C SER A 33 -23.84 -15.93 -18.04
N GLY A 34 -24.14 -16.52 -19.20
CA GLY A 34 -25.37 -16.21 -19.95
C GLY A 34 -26.67 -16.72 -19.30
N LEU A 35 -26.60 -17.74 -18.44
CA LEU A 35 -27.77 -18.30 -17.76
C LEU A 35 -27.96 -17.69 -16.37
N TYR A 36 -26.85 -17.41 -15.68
CA TYR A 36 -26.86 -16.99 -14.28
C TYR A 36 -26.38 -15.56 -14.04
N GLY A 37 -25.95 -14.86 -15.10
CA GLY A 37 -25.44 -13.50 -15.03
C GLY A 37 -26.49 -12.54 -14.46
N GLY A 38 -26.15 -11.88 -13.35
CA GLY A 38 -27.04 -10.98 -12.63
C GLY A 38 -27.99 -11.67 -11.64
N ALA A 39 -28.21 -12.98 -11.75
CA ALA A 39 -29.04 -13.76 -10.83
C ALA A 39 -28.23 -14.42 -9.70
N ALA A 40 -27.04 -14.95 -10.02
CA ALA A 40 -26.15 -15.57 -9.05
C ALA A 40 -25.06 -14.60 -8.57
N ALA A 41 -24.63 -14.76 -7.31
CA ALA A 41 -23.48 -14.05 -6.78
C ALA A 41 -22.21 -14.46 -7.53
N ASN A 42 -21.44 -13.47 -8.00
CA ASN A 42 -20.16 -13.69 -8.65
C ASN A 42 -19.04 -13.44 -7.62
N PRO A 43 -18.24 -14.46 -7.24
CA PRO A 43 -17.21 -14.32 -6.23
C PRO A 43 -16.13 -13.31 -6.64
N SER A 44 -15.82 -13.18 -7.94
CA SER A 44 -14.86 -12.17 -8.44
C SER A 44 -15.37 -10.74 -8.23
N ARG A 45 -16.68 -10.49 -8.37
CA ARG A 45 -17.27 -9.16 -8.10
C ARG A 45 -17.22 -8.82 -6.61
N ILE A 46 -17.44 -9.82 -5.76
CA ILE A 46 -17.36 -9.65 -4.30
C ILE A 46 -15.91 -9.38 -3.90
N LEU A 47 -14.96 -10.18 -4.38
CA LEU A 47 -13.53 -10.00 -4.11
C LEU A 47 -13.06 -8.62 -4.59
N ALA A 48 -13.39 -8.23 -5.82
CA ALA A 48 -13.04 -6.91 -6.34
C ALA A 48 -13.57 -5.77 -5.46
N LYS A 49 -14.77 -5.91 -4.90
CA LYS A 49 -15.31 -4.92 -3.95
C LYS A 49 -14.51 -4.88 -2.65
N VAL A 50 -14.18 -6.04 -2.07
CA VAL A 50 -13.37 -6.12 -0.84
C VAL A 50 -12.01 -5.46 -1.06
N LEU A 51 -11.33 -5.79 -2.16
CA LEU A 51 -10.03 -5.23 -2.50
C LEU A 51 -10.09 -3.72 -2.73
N ALA A 52 -11.09 -3.24 -3.48
CA ALA A 52 -11.28 -1.81 -3.71
C ALA A 52 -11.58 -1.04 -2.41
N ASP A 53 -12.27 -1.67 -1.46
CA ASP A 53 -12.62 -1.04 -0.19
C ASP A 53 -11.39 -0.93 0.75
N ILE A 54 -10.27 -1.65 0.56
CA ILE A 54 -9.08 -1.62 1.44
C ILE A 54 -8.43 -0.25 1.50
N HIS A 55 -8.43 0.50 0.39
CA HIS A 55 -7.86 1.85 0.32
C HIS A 55 -8.93 2.87 -0.02
N ASP A 56 -8.84 4.06 0.59
CA ASP A 56 -9.65 5.19 0.18
C ASP A 56 -9.03 5.96 -1.00
N LYS A 57 -9.70 7.04 -1.42
CA LYS A 57 -9.28 7.89 -2.54
C LYS A 57 -7.96 8.66 -2.29
N ASP A 58 -7.50 8.74 -1.06
CA ASP A 58 -6.27 9.43 -0.66
C ASP A 58 -5.17 8.42 -0.25
N GLY A 59 -5.37 7.12 -0.53
CA GLY A 59 -4.39 6.07 -0.29
C GLY A 59 -4.31 5.60 1.16
N HIS A 60 -5.26 5.98 2.01
CA HIS A 60 -5.33 5.54 3.40
C HIS A 60 -6.01 4.18 3.51
N ILE A 61 -5.54 3.33 4.43
CA ILE A 61 -6.09 2.00 4.62
C ILE A 61 -7.36 2.08 5.48
N THR A 62 -8.45 1.51 5.00
CA THR A 62 -9.78 1.70 5.60
C THR A 62 -10.14 0.60 6.61
N ILE A 63 -9.28 -0.41 6.79
CA ILE A 63 -9.52 -1.51 7.71
C ILE A 63 -9.69 -0.94 9.13
N PRO A 64 -10.81 -1.24 9.83
CA PRO A 64 -11.03 -0.70 11.18
C PRO A 64 -9.90 -1.06 12.15
N GLY A 65 -9.39 -0.04 12.85
CA GLY A 65 -8.28 -0.21 13.80
C GLY A 65 -6.90 -0.43 13.17
N PHE A 66 -6.76 -0.33 11.84
CA PHE A 66 -5.48 -0.61 11.16
C PHE A 66 -4.33 0.28 11.65
N TYR A 67 -4.63 1.54 11.96
CA TYR A 67 -3.64 2.50 12.44
C TYR A 67 -3.54 2.56 13.96
N ASP A 68 -4.25 1.70 14.70
CA ASP A 68 -4.15 1.64 16.15
C ASP A 68 -2.73 1.24 16.55
N GLY A 69 -2.06 2.09 17.32
CA GLY A 69 -0.66 1.88 17.71
C GLY A 69 0.37 2.23 16.63
N VAL A 70 -0.05 2.76 15.48
CA VAL A 70 0.87 3.33 14.48
C VAL A 70 1.25 4.74 14.92
N GLU A 71 2.48 4.90 15.40
CA GLU A 71 3.00 6.21 15.78
C GLU A 71 3.29 7.07 14.53
N GLU A 72 3.11 8.37 14.69
CA GLU A 72 3.47 9.34 13.66
C GLU A 72 5.00 9.49 13.56
N THR A 73 5.49 9.65 12.33
CA THR A 73 6.93 9.83 12.10
C THR A 73 7.43 11.09 12.83
N PRO A 74 8.44 10.98 13.72
CA PRO A 74 8.93 12.15 14.43
C PRO A 74 9.44 13.24 13.49
N SER A 75 9.09 14.51 13.74
CA SER A 75 9.43 15.62 12.85
C SER A 75 10.93 15.80 12.58
N GLN A 76 11.78 15.42 13.54
CA GLN A 76 13.23 15.44 13.39
C GLN A 76 13.74 14.43 12.36
N VAL A 77 13.06 13.27 12.27
CA VAL A 77 13.36 12.22 11.28
C VAL A 77 12.91 12.69 9.90
N LEU A 78 11.71 13.27 9.79
CA LEU A 78 11.22 13.85 8.53
C LEU A 78 12.19 14.90 7.96
N LYS A 79 12.62 15.86 8.79
CA LYS A 79 13.61 16.87 8.41
C LYS A 79 14.96 16.27 7.97
N SER A 80 15.38 15.18 8.61
CA SER A 80 16.61 14.47 8.22
C SER A 80 16.47 13.76 6.87
N TRP A 81 15.27 13.29 6.51
CA TRP A 81 15.04 12.67 5.21
C TRP A 81 14.86 13.68 4.09
N GLU A 82 14.31 14.86 4.38
CA GLU A 82 14.25 15.99 3.43
C GLU A 82 15.64 16.35 2.88
N THR A 83 16.71 16.24 3.70
CA THR A 83 18.08 16.54 3.25
C THR A 83 18.64 15.53 2.25
N LEU A 84 18.00 14.36 2.10
CA LEU A 84 18.41 13.32 1.13
C LEU A 84 17.98 13.66 -0.30
N GLY A 85 17.05 14.61 -0.48
CA GLY A 85 16.66 15.13 -1.79
C GLY A 85 15.86 14.17 -2.67
N GLU A 86 15.41 13.03 -2.13
CA GLU A 86 14.57 12.08 -2.88
C GLU A 86 13.18 12.65 -3.12
N THR A 87 12.74 12.64 -4.38
CA THR A 87 11.39 13.05 -4.76
C THR A 87 10.59 11.87 -5.31
N ALA A 88 9.29 12.06 -5.51
CA ALA A 88 8.46 11.04 -6.14
C ALA A 88 8.95 10.72 -7.55
N GLU A 89 9.38 11.73 -8.30
CA GLU A 89 9.86 11.59 -9.67
C GLU A 89 11.19 10.82 -9.74
N THR A 90 12.14 11.08 -8.83
CA THR A 90 13.41 10.37 -8.81
C THR A 90 13.25 8.93 -8.34
N PHE A 91 12.34 8.69 -7.38
CA PHE A 91 12.09 7.36 -6.83
C PHE A 91 11.28 6.47 -7.78
N LEU A 92 10.21 7.02 -8.37
CA LEU A 92 9.27 6.28 -9.22
C LEU A 92 9.63 6.32 -10.71
N GLY A 93 10.39 7.32 -11.15
CA GLY A 93 10.79 7.50 -12.55
C GLY A 93 11.47 6.27 -13.18
N PRO A 94 12.38 5.57 -12.47
CA PRO A 94 12.99 4.34 -12.97
C PRO A 94 12.00 3.22 -13.32
N VAL A 95 10.79 3.23 -12.74
CA VAL A 95 9.70 2.28 -13.03
C VAL A 95 8.58 2.91 -13.88
N GLY A 96 8.83 4.09 -14.47
CA GLY A 96 7.88 4.76 -15.37
C GLY A 96 6.70 5.43 -14.67
N LEU A 97 6.81 5.70 -13.37
CA LEU A 97 5.76 6.31 -12.56
C LEU A 97 6.21 7.67 -12.01
N SER A 98 5.27 8.50 -11.57
CA SER A 98 5.55 9.83 -11.02
C SER A 98 4.64 10.25 -9.88
N ILE A 99 3.53 9.53 -9.66
CA ILE A 99 2.54 9.86 -8.63
C ILE A 99 2.54 8.74 -7.59
N PRO A 100 2.89 9.02 -6.31
CA PRO A 100 2.77 8.05 -5.24
C PRO A 100 1.32 7.64 -5.01
N SER A 101 1.07 6.35 -4.77
CA SER A 101 -0.26 5.79 -4.54
C SER A 101 -0.64 5.63 -3.05
N GLY A 102 0.31 5.78 -2.14
CA GLY A 102 0.08 5.65 -0.69
C GLY A 102 -0.59 6.88 -0.06
N GLU A 103 -0.62 6.92 1.27
CA GLU A 103 -1.21 8.01 2.06
C GLU A 103 -0.80 9.41 1.56
N LYS A 104 -1.79 10.21 1.16
CA LYS A 104 -1.59 11.57 0.67
C LYS A 104 -0.94 12.46 1.74
N GLY A 105 -0.03 13.32 1.29
CA GLY A 105 0.69 14.28 2.17
C GLY A 105 1.94 13.72 2.83
N ARG A 106 2.36 12.51 2.44
CA ARG A 106 3.59 11.84 2.90
C ARG A 106 4.64 11.82 1.79
N SER A 107 5.92 11.88 2.15
CA SER A 107 7.01 11.71 1.18
C SER A 107 7.19 10.23 0.80
N VAL A 108 7.84 9.93 -0.34
CA VAL A 108 8.12 8.54 -0.74
C VAL A 108 8.99 7.80 0.28
N LEU A 109 9.91 8.50 0.94
CA LEU A 109 10.74 7.93 2.01
C LEU A 109 9.90 7.60 3.23
N GLU A 110 9.00 8.50 3.64
CA GLU A 110 8.09 8.23 4.74
C GLU A 110 7.14 7.06 4.43
N LEU A 111 6.57 7.05 3.22
CA LEU A 111 5.69 6.00 2.69
C LEU A 111 6.37 4.65 2.54
N THR A 112 7.70 4.55 2.52
CA THR A 112 8.43 3.27 2.33
C THR A 112 9.19 2.84 3.59
N TRP A 113 9.57 3.77 4.46
CA TRP A 113 10.40 3.48 5.63
C TRP A 113 9.63 3.50 6.96
N ALA A 114 8.55 4.27 7.09
CA ALA A 114 7.86 4.46 8.38
C ALA A 114 6.38 4.08 8.35
N ARG A 115 5.67 4.38 7.27
CA ARG A 115 4.22 4.09 7.21
C ARG A 115 3.95 2.60 7.01
N PRO A 116 2.85 2.05 7.55
CA PRO A 116 2.38 0.72 7.19
C PRO A 116 1.82 0.71 5.74
N THR A 117 1.66 -0.48 5.17
CA THR A 117 0.97 -0.67 3.88
C THR A 117 0.15 -1.97 3.88
N ALA A 118 -0.83 -2.09 2.97
CA ALA A 118 -1.65 -3.28 2.79
C ALA A 118 -1.79 -3.59 1.29
N GLU A 119 -0.96 -4.49 0.77
CA GLU A 119 -0.93 -4.84 -0.66
C GLU A 119 -1.81 -6.07 -0.99
N PHE A 120 -2.34 -6.15 -2.22
CA PHE A 120 -3.18 -7.25 -2.72
C PHE A 120 -3.13 -7.42 -4.24
#